data_AF-A0A9X5XMV6-F1
#
_entry.id   AF-A0A9X5XMV6-F1
#
_cell.length_a   1.000
_cell.length_b   1.000
_cell.length_c   1.000
_cell.angle_alpha   90.00
_cell.angle_beta   90.00
_cell.angle_gamma   90.00
#
_symmetry.space_group_name_H-M   'P 1'
#
loop_
_entity.id
_entity.type
_entity.pdbx_description
1 polymer ?
#
loop_
_entity_poly.entity_id
_entity_poly.type
_entity_poly.pdbx_seq_one_letter_code
_entity_poly.pdbx_strand_id
1 'polypeptide(L)'
;MKKTYFDYIHKVILYMGFGLLMFERGFFWAKEQEDILDDSKFYVALHNIMPIWVWGILGMVFSLMLIIAPFFLPKREMNNTFNYLIMLGGAGNGLFYFLMTSASIFHAINWLTPLQFSTLAVLNFIICVLGVIGIVRKR
;
A
#
# COMPACT_ATOMS: atom_id res chain seq x y z
N MET A 1 -18.67 21.82 14.91
CA MET A 1 -17.70 21.83 13.78
C MET A 1 -18.25 20.98 12.64
N LYS A 2 -18.77 21.61 11.57
CA LYS A 2 -19.11 20.89 10.32
C LYS A 2 -17.81 20.49 9.63
N LYS A 3 -17.20 19.36 10.01
CA LYS A 3 -16.29 18.64 9.10
C LYS A 3 -17.16 18.26 7.90
N THR A 4 -16.91 18.90 6.78
CA THR A 4 -17.75 18.91 5.59
C THR A 4 -17.89 17.51 5.02
N TYR A 5 -19.10 17.07 4.69
CA TYR A 5 -19.39 15.83 3.97
C TYR A 5 -18.46 15.60 2.77
N PHE A 6 -18.04 16.70 2.15
CA PHE A 6 -17.03 16.75 1.10
C PHE A 6 -15.66 16.16 1.52
N ASP A 7 -15.14 16.50 2.69
CA ASP A 7 -13.87 15.98 3.22
C ASP A 7 -13.91 14.47 3.42
N TYR A 8 -15.07 13.96 3.83
CA TYR A 8 -15.31 12.52 3.98
C TYR A 8 -15.26 11.84 2.62
N ILE A 9 -16.01 12.34 1.63
CA ILE A 9 -16.01 11.80 0.26
C ILE A 9 -14.60 11.83 -0.34
N HIS A 10 -13.86 12.92 -0.17
CA HIS A 10 -12.49 13.03 -0.69
C HIS A 10 -11.59 11.92 -0.16
N LYS A 11 -11.65 11.66 1.15
CA LYS A 11 -10.87 10.59 1.77
C LYS A 11 -11.30 9.22 1.27
N VAL A 12 -12.60 8.99 1.14
CA VAL A 12 -13.14 7.75 0.56
C VAL A 12 -12.59 7.51 -0.85
N ILE A 13 -12.69 8.51 -1.73
CA ILE A 13 -12.19 8.42 -3.11
C ILE A 13 -10.68 8.19 -3.13
N LEU A 14 -9.90 8.96 -2.35
CA LEU A 14 -8.44 8.86 -2.35
C LEU A 14 -7.97 7.49 -1.85
N TYR A 15 -8.45 7.03 -0.71
CA TYR A 15 -8.03 5.74 -0.14
C TYR A 15 -8.52 4.55 -0.94
N MET A 16 -9.75 4.60 -1.50
CA MET A 16 -10.21 3.54 -2.41
C MET A 16 -9.43 3.54 -3.71
N GLY A 17 -9.20 4.71 -4.33
CA GLY A 17 -8.43 4.81 -5.57
C GLY A 17 -6.99 4.34 -5.42
N PHE A 18 -6.30 4.82 -4.37
CA PHE A 18 -4.96 4.33 -4.03
C PHE A 18 -4.97 2.83 -3.74
N GLY A 19 -5.90 2.37 -2.92
CA GLY A 19 -6.02 0.97 -2.55
C GLY A 19 -6.27 0.06 -3.76
N LEU A 20 -7.12 0.46 -4.70
CA LEU A 20 -7.40 -0.31 -5.92
C LEU A 20 -6.18 -0.40 -6.83
N LEU A 21 -5.48 0.73 -7.08
CA LEU A 21 -4.26 0.73 -7.89
C LEU A 21 -3.19 -0.21 -7.31
N MET A 22 -3.07 -0.27 -5.98
CA MET A 22 -2.14 -1.16 -5.29
C MET A 22 -2.61 -2.61 -5.28
N PHE A 23 -3.92 -2.83 -5.17
CA PHE A 23 -4.53 -4.14 -5.24
C PHE A 23 -4.31 -4.80 -6.62
N GLU A 24 -4.54 -4.06 -7.71
CA GLU A 24 -4.27 -4.51 -9.07
C GLU A 24 -2.82 -4.96 -9.25
N ARG A 25 -1.87 -4.22 -8.64
CA ARG A 25 -0.46 -4.58 -8.67
C ARG A 25 -0.15 -5.85 -7.88
N GLY A 26 -0.72 -5.99 -6.68
CA GLY A 26 -0.58 -7.21 -5.88
C GLY A 26 -1.19 -8.42 -6.60
N PHE A 27 -2.33 -8.24 -7.28
CA PHE A 27 -2.97 -9.26 -8.10
C PHE A 27 -2.10 -9.69 -9.29
N PHE A 28 -1.47 -8.72 -9.98
CA PHE A 28 -0.52 -9.00 -11.05
C PHE A 28 0.65 -9.86 -10.55
N TRP A 29 1.23 -9.52 -9.38
CA TRP A 29 2.28 -10.34 -8.75
C TRP A 29 1.84 -11.73 -8.33
N ALA A 30 0.57 -11.89 -7.95
CA ALA A 30 0.01 -13.20 -7.60
C ALA A 30 -0.17 -14.10 -8.82
N LYS A 31 -0.48 -13.52 -9.99
CA LYS A 31 -0.84 -14.27 -11.21
C LYS A 31 0.34 -14.50 -12.16
N GLU A 32 1.11 -13.46 -12.47
CA GLU A 32 2.16 -13.49 -13.51
C GLU A 32 3.53 -13.80 -12.91
N GLN A 33 3.67 -14.95 -12.25
CA GLN A 33 4.85 -15.28 -11.45
C GLN A 33 6.12 -15.49 -12.30
N GLU A 34 6.00 -16.19 -13.42
CA GLU A 34 7.12 -16.59 -14.28
C GLU A 34 7.76 -15.36 -14.94
N ASP A 35 6.92 -14.48 -15.50
CA ASP A 35 7.37 -13.21 -16.09
C ASP A 35 8.11 -12.31 -15.08
N ILE A 36 7.71 -12.31 -13.81
CA ILE A 36 8.36 -11.49 -12.76
C ILE A 36 9.71 -12.09 -12.35
N LEU A 37 9.83 -13.41 -12.30
CA LEU A 37 11.07 -14.07 -11.89
C LEU A 37 12.19 -13.84 -12.90
N ASP A 38 11.86 -13.76 -14.18
CA ASP A 38 12.81 -13.50 -15.25
C ASP A 38 13.24 -12.02 -15.35
N ASP A 39 12.49 -11.12 -14.70
CA ASP A 39 12.70 -9.67 -14.80
C ASP A 39 13.90 -9.18 -13.96
N SER A 40 14.20 -9.81 -12.81
CA SER A 40 15.29 -9.35 -11.94
C SER A 40 15.84 -10.42 -11.00
N LYS A 41 17.18 -10.46 -10.83
CA LYS A 41 17.85 -11.28 -9.81
C LYS A 41 17.37 -10.98 -8.39
N PHE A 42 16.89 -9.75 -8.15
CA PHE A 42 16.29 -9.39 -6.87
C PHE A 42 14.97 -10.14 -6.63
N TYR A 43 14.13 -10.31 -7.65
CA TYR A 43 12.89 -11.06 -7.53
C TYR A 43 13.15 -12.55 -7.30
N VAL A 44 14.18 -13.13 -7.91
CA VAL A 44 14.63 -14.50 -7.61
C VAL A 44 15.08 -14.61 -6.15
N ALA A 45 15.86 -13.65 -5.64
CA ALA A 45 16.26 -13.65 -4.23
C ALA A 45 15.06 -13.49 -3.28
N LEU A 46 14.09 -12.64 -3.64
CA LEU A 46 12.86 -12.45 -2.89
C LEU A 46 11.98 -13.72 -2.89
N HIS A 47 11.90 -14.40 -4.03
CA HIS A 47 11.22 -15.69 -4.20
C HIS A 47 11.80 -16.78 -3.30
N ASN A 48 13.13 -16.81 -3.16
CA ASN A 48 13.83 -17.77 -2.29
C ASN A 48 13.52 -17.55 -0.80
N ILE A 49 13.21 -16.32 -0.39
CA ILE A 49 12.74 -16.03 0.98
C ILE A 49 11.29 -16.49 1.12
N MET A 50 10.45 -16.11 0.17
CA MET A 50 9.04 -16.45 0.12
C MET A 50 8.53 -16.31 -1.31
N PRO A 51 7.72 -17.26 -1.82
CA PRO A 51 7.28 -17.22 -3.21
C PRO A 51 6.60 -15.89 -3.59
N ILE A 52 6.89 -15.37 -4.79
CA ILE A 52 6.41 -14.05 -5.27
C ILE A 52 4.90 -13.89 -5.18
N TRP A 53 4.12 -14.96 -5.39
CA TRP A 53 2.67 -14.87 -5.27
C TRP A 53 2.21 -14.53 -3.85
N VAL A 54 2.92 -15.00 -2.83
CA VAL A 54 2.58 -14.71 -1.44
C VAL A 54 2.82 -13.23 -1.17
N TRP A 55 3.89 -12.64 -1.70
CA TRP A 55 4.11 -11.20 -1.66
C TRP A 55 2.99 -10.43 -2.38
N GLY A 56 2.52 -10.93 -3.52
CA GLY A 56 1.35 -10.39 -4.22
C GLY A 56 0.09 -10.39 -3.36
N ILE A 57 -0.22 -11.52 -2.71
CA ILE A 57 -1.35 -11.65 -1.78
C ILE A 57 -1.20 -10.71 -0.59
N LEU A 58 -0.01 -10.59 0.00
CA LEU A 58 0.25 -9.65 1.09
C LEU A 58 -0.04 -8.20 0.65
N GLY A 59 0.45 -7.80 -0.54
CA GLY A 59 0.15 -6.50 -1.13
C GLY A 59 -1.36 -6.28 -1.32
N MET A 60 -2.10 -7.30 -1.77
CA MET A 60 -3.56 -7.23 -1.89
C MET A 60 -4.24 -7.05 -0.52
N VAL A 61 -3.81 -7.79 0.51
CA VAL A 61 -4.37 -7.69 1.87
C VAL A 61 -4.14 -6.29 2.46
N PHE A 62 -2.94 -5.73 2.34
CA PHE A 62 -2.65 -4.38 2.79
C PHE A 62 -3.44 -3.32 2.01
N SER A 63 -3.65 -3.55 0.72
CA SER A 63 -4.48 -2.69 -0.12
C SER A 63 -5.95 -2.71 0.28
N LEU A 64 -6.50 -3.88 0.61
CA LEU A 64 -7.86 -4.01 1.13
C LEU A 64 -8.04 -3.27 2.46
N MET A 65 -7.04 -3.25 3.33
CA MET A 65 -7.09 -2.45 4.56
C MET A 65 -7.28 -0.95 4.26
N LEU A 66 -6.59 -0.42 3.23
CA LEU A 66 -6.75 0.97 2.80
C LEU A 66 -8.11 1.23 2.15
N ILE A 67 -8.62 0.31 1.33
CA ILE A 67 -9.95 0.40 0.71
C ILE A 67 -11.04 0.45 1.77
N ILE A 68 -10.90 -0.37 2.82
CA ILE A 68 -11.90 -0.53 3.88
C ILE A 68 -11.80 0.59 4.92
N ALA A 69 -10.63 1.21 5.12
CA ALA A 69 -10.42 2.21 6.16
C ALA A 69 -11.46 3.36 6.15
N PRO A 70 -11.77 4.03 5.02
CA PRO A 70 -12.66 5.19 4.99
C PRO A 70 -14.08 4.93 5.52
N PHE A 71 -14.58 3.69 5.46
CA PHE A 71 -15.88 3.34 6.01
C PHE A 71 -15.93 3.47 7.54
N PHE A 72 -14.77 3.44 8.21
CA PHE A 72 -14.63 3.64 9.66
C PHE A 72 -14.33 5.09 10.04
N LEU A 73 -14.12 5.99 9.06
CA LEU A 73 -13.83 7.40 9.29
C LEU A 73 -14.94 8.15 10.08
N PRO A 74 -16.26 7.89 9.87
CA PRO A 74 -17.30 8.57 10.65
C PRO A 74 -17.25 8.24 12.14
N LYS A 75 -16.78 7.02 12.46
CA LYS A 75 -16.61 6.53 13.84
C LYS A 75 -15.23 6.87 14.41
N ARG A 76 -14.40 7.67 13.72
CA ARG A 76 -13.02 7.98 14.15
C ARG A 76 -12.97 8.65 15.51
N GLU A 77 -13.96 9.46 15.90
CA GLU A 77 -14.00 10.08 17.23
C GLU A 77 -14.29 9.04 18.34
N MET A 78 -14.96 7.92 18.03
CA MET A 78 -15.31 6.86 18.99
C MET A 78 -14.34 5.67 19.00
N ASN A 79 -13.74 5.29 17.87
CA ASN A 79 -12.85 4.13 17.75
C ASN A 79 -11.60 4.46 16.91
N ASN A 80 -10.49 3.78 17.20
CA ASN A 80 -9.22 3.86 16.48
C ASN A 80 -9.12 2.94 15.25
N THR A 81 -10.16 2.17 14.91
CA THR A 81 -10.16 1.24 13.75
C THR A 81 -9.64 1.89 12.47
N PHE A 82 -10.13 3.10 12.12
CA PHE A 82 -9.63 3.85 10.95
C PHE A 82 -8.11 4.03 11.01
N ASN A 83 -7.60 4.50 12.15
CA ASN A 83 -6.18 4.80 12.32
C ASN A 83 -5.32 3.51 12.25
N TYR A 84 -5.80 2.39 12.81
CA TYR A 84 -5.11 1.10 12.71
C TYR A 84 -5.10 0.55 11.28
N LEU A 85 -6.21 0.65 10.54
CA LEU A 85 -6.29 0.17 9.17
C LEU A 85 -5.34 0.93 8.25
N ILE A 86 -5.30 2.27 8.34
CA ILE A 86 -4.35 3.06 7.54
C ILE A 86 -2.89 2.87 7.99
N MET A 87 -2.65 2.61 9.28
CA MET A 87 -1.32 2.32 9.80
C MET A 87 -0.78 1.02 9.20
N LEU A 88 -1.52 -0.08 9.33
CA LEU A 88 -1.11 -1.40 8.85
C LEU A 88 -1.09 -1.46 7.32
N GLY A 89 -2.13 -0.94 6.66
CA GLY A 89 -2.20 -0.89 5.20
C GLY A 89 -1.09 -0.02 4.60
N GLY A 90 -0.80 1.14 5.20
CA GLY A 90 0.29 2.01 4.77
C GLY A 90 1.68 1.43 5.03
N ALA A 91 1.90 0.79 6.19
CA ALA A 91 3.19 0.15 6.46
C ALA A 91 3.47 -1.01 5.51
N GLY A 92 2.47 -1.89 5.31
CA GLY A 92 2.60 -3.05 4.45
C GLY A 92 2.79 -2.69 2.98
N ASN A 93 1.96 -1.80 2.44
CA ASN A 93 2.15 -1.32 1.06
C ASN A 93 3.42 -0.49 0.91
N GLY A 94 3.82 0.30 1.91
CA GLY A 94 5.08 1.05 1.90
C GLY A 94 6.29 0.13 1.74
N LEU A 95 6.32 -0.96 2.53
CA LEU A 95 7.37 -1.98 2.41
C LEU A 95 7.31 -2.71 1.07
N PHE A 96 6.12 -3.10 0.62
CA PHE A 96 5.93 -3.77 -0.67
C PHE A 96 6.48 -2.95 -1.84
N TYR A 97 6.07 -1.68 -1.95
CA TYR A 97 6.55 -0.78 -3.01
C TYR A 97 8.03 -0.39 -2.86
N PHE A 98 8.55 -0.37 -1.63
CA PHE A 98 9.99 -0.19 -1.41
C PHE A 98 10.80 -1.35 -2.01
N LEU A 99 10.38 -2.59 -1.78
CA LEU A 99 11.02 -3.78 -2.37
C LEU A 99 10.93 -3.76 -3.91
N MET A 100 9.77 -3.39 -4.46
CA MET A 100 9.60 -3.20 -5.91
C MET A 100 10.52 -2.12 -6.48
N THR A 101 10.69 -1.01 -5.75
CA THR A 101 11.62 0.05 -6.12
C THR A 101 13.05 -0.49 -6.18
N SER A 102 13.50 -1.22 -5.17
CA SER A 102 14.82 -1.82 -5.15
C SER A 102 15.05 -2.78 -6.32
N ALA A 103 14.05 -3.60 -6.67
CA ALA A 103 14.13 -4.53 -7.79
C ALA A 103 14.23 -3.80 -9.14
N SER A 104 13.45 -2.73 -9.31
CA SER A 104 13.32 -2.00 -10.56
C SER A 104 14.48 -1.04 -10.86
N ILE A 105 15.23 -0.60 -9.85
CA ILE A 105 16.43 0.25 -10.08
C ILE A 105 17.47 -0.44 -10.99
N PHE A 106 17.59 -1.77 -10.91
CA PHE A 106 18.63 -2.51 -11.62
C PHE A 106 18.18 -3.11 -12.96
N HIS A 107 16.86 -3.23 -13.18
CA HIS A 107 16.31 -4.01 -14.28
C HIS A 107 15.09 -3.39 -14.98
N ALA A 108 14.65 -2.18 -14.61
CA ALA A 108 13.48 -1.57 -15.25
C ALA A 108 13.76 -1.18 -16.71
N ILE A 109 12.77 -1.45 -17.57
CA ILE A 109 12.72 -1.04 -18.98
C ILE A 109 12.82 0.49 -19.12
N ASN A 110 12.35 1.24 -18.12
CA ASN A 110 12.42 2.70 -18.10
C ASN A 110 12.70 3.24 -16.69
N TRP A 111 13.30 4.45 -16.62
CA TRP A 111 13.64 5.12 -15.37
C TRP A 111 12.40 5.63 -14.58
N LEU A 112 11.24 5.74 -15.24
CA LEU A 112 10.02 6.28 -14.65
C LEU A 112 9.37 5.28 -13.68
N THR A 113 9.42 3.98 -14.00
CA THR A 113 8.86 2.90 -13.18
C THR A 113 9.44 2.86 -11.75
N PRO A 114 10.77 2.81 -11.53
CA PRO A 114 11.33 2.85 -10.18
C PRO A 114 11.00 4.17 -9.45
N LEU A 115 10.93 5.30 -10.16
CA LEU A 115 10.53 6.58 -9.55
C LEU A 115 9.07 6.54 -9.07
N GLN A 116 8.16 5.98 -9.86
CA GLN A 116 6.76 5.81 -9.47
C GLN A 116 6.61 4.87 -8.27
N PHE A 117 7.34 3.75 -8.24
CA PHE A 117 7.33 2.84 -7.10
C PHE A 117 7.89 3.48 -5.84
N SER A 118 8.98 4.26 -5.95
CA SER A 118 9.53 4.98 -4.79
C SER A 118 8.55 6.03 -4.25
N THR A 119 7.84 6.72 -5.14
CA THR A 119 6.82 7.70 -4.77
C THR A 119 5.67 7.01 -4.03
N LEU A 120 5.18 5.88 -4.53
CA LEU A 120 4.15 5.10 -3.88
C LEU A 120 4.61 4.56 -2.52
N ALA A 121 5.86 4.13 -2.40
CA ALA A 121 6.43 3.69 -1.12
C ALA A 121 6.40 4.82 -0.07
N VAL A 122 6.89 6.01 -0.43
CA VAL A 122 6.92 7.18 0.46
C VAL A 122 5.51 7.60 0.86
N LEU A 123 4.57 7.69 -0.08
CA LEU A 123 3.18 8.06 0.23
C LEU A 123 2.53 7.07 1.22
N ASN A 124 2.77 5.77 1.05
CA ASN A 124 2.26 4.75 1.96
C ASN A 124 2.90 4.83 3.35
N PHE A 125 4.20 5.14 3.45
CA PHE A 125 4.83 5.43 4.74
C PHE A 125 4.27 6.69 5.41
N ILE A 126 3.96 7.74 4.65
CA ILE A 126 3.27 8.92 5.19
C ILE A 126 1.89 8.53 5.73
N ILE A 127 1.12 7.74 4.98
CA ILE A 127 -0.18 7.21 5.44
C ILE A 127 -0.03 6.43 6.75
N CYS A 128 1.02 5.60 6.86
CA CYS A 128 1.32 4.87 8.10
C CYS A 128 1.55 5.83 9.28
N VAL A 129 2.41 6.84 9.10
CA VAL A 129 2.71 7.85 10.13
C VAL A 129 1.45 8.60 10.56
N LEU A 130 0.56 8.95 9.63
CA LEU A 130 -0.73 9.58 9.95
C LEU A 130 -1.62 8.66 10.79
N GLY A 131 -1.61 7.35 10.53
CA GLY A 131 -2.25 6.34 11.36
C GLY A 131 -1.71 6.33 12.78
N VAL A 132 -0.38 6.27 12.94
CA VAL A 132 0.30 6.30 14.25
C VAL A 132 -0.06 7.57 15.03
N ILE A 133 0.08 8.75 14.41
CA ILE A 133 -0.28 10.03 15.04
C ILE A 133 -1.75 10.02 15.47
N GLY A 134 -2.63 9.47 14.64
CA GLY A 134 -4.05 9.33 14.94
C GLY A 134 -4.35 8.44 16.15
N ILE A 135 -3.55 7.37 16.37
CA ILE A 135 -3.67 6.49 17.53
C ILE A 135 -3.15 7.18 18.78
N VAL A 136 -1.97 7.80 18.70
CA VAL A 136 -1.29 8.43 19.86
C VAL A 136 -2.08 9.63 20.38
N ARG A 137 -2.59 10.51 19.51
CA ARG A 137 -3.38 11.69 19.93
C ARG A 137 -4.71 11.37 20.58
N LYS A 138 -5.15 10.11 20.49
CA LYS A 138 -6.43 9.65 21.02
C LYS A 138 -6.31 8.90 22.35
N ARG A 139 -5.08 8.58 22.77
CA ARG A 139 -4.75 8.12 24.13
C ARG A 139 -4.51 9.33 25.01
#